data_AF-A0A7C3E3V5-F1
#
_entry.id   AF-A0A7C3E3V5-F1
#
_cell.length_a   1.000
_cell.length_b   1.000
_cell.length_c   1.000
_cell.angle_alpha   90.00
_cell.angle_beta   90.00
_cell.angle_gamma   90.00
#
_symmetry.space_group_name_H-M   'P 1'
#
loop_
_entity.id
_entity.type
_entity.pdbx_description
1 polymer ?
#
loop_
_entity_poly.entity_id
_entity_poly.type
_entity_poly.pdbx_seq_one_letter_code
_entity_poly.pdbx_strand_id
1 'polypeptide(L)'
;MQFDLDEALLDQILFAMEDQDGEFLLDTQEGVVYTLEEIEEIGGDPEDEDRYIPLPQWTSNDGFRLMEKFTASLRTPPVKNELTNALDRGRGVFRAFKDVLSNHPPVERLWYAFKEREMKRAVLDWYNALREEWGLARIGEEPEETEDLVLEDFRFRPGTAEDVDQARRLHHECIAELDTQFERNQGGPMPAALLEREKQEWHFPADINLVAETSRGDFAGYISAHQYEELLKIEALEVYTEYRGLGLAEALLSRLLESVKEQNRDIRYLQITLPSLYEGFSRVLLRSGFQVYESQYLCTLHKGLE
;
A
#
# COMPACT_ATOMS: atom_id res chain seq x y z
N MET A 1 21.18 25.37 7.37
CA MET A 1 20.37 24.25 7.89
C MET A 1 20.33 23.14 6.87
N GLN A 2 21.08 22.06 7.09
CA GLN A 2 20.88 20.80 6.37
C GLN A 2 21.01 19.72 7.44
N PHE A 3 20.07 18.79 7.45
CA PHE A 3 20.07 17.66 8.38
C PHE A 3 19.61 16.43 7.61
N ASP A 4 19.99 15.26 8.10
CA ASP A 4 19.52 13.98 7.57
C ASP A 4 18.32 13.52 8.40
N LEU A 5 17.28 13.03 7.71
CA LEU A 5 16.11 12.43 8.36
C LEU A 5 16.39 10.94 8.58
N ASP A 6 16.85 10.59 9.77
CA ASP A 6 16.97 9.20 10.21
C ASP A 6 15.69 8.71 10.91
N GLU A 7 15.64 7.41 11.20
CA GLU A 7 14.47 6.77 11.83
C GLU A 7 14.15 7.37 13.20
N ALA A 8 15.18 7.70 13.99
CA ALA A 8 15.01 8.26 15.34
C ALA A 8 14.42 9.68 15.30
N LEU A 9 14.83 10.49 14.32
CA LEU A 9 14.27 11.83 14.10
C LEU A 9 12.86 11.75 13.52
N LEU A 10 12.62 10.82 12.60
CA LEU A 10 11.30 10.56 12.05
C LEU A 10 10.30 10.23 13.17
N ASP A 11 10.64 9.33 14.09
CA ASP A 11 9.78 8.97 15.22
C ASP A 11 9.50 10.14 16.16
N GLN A 12 10.50 10.98 16.43
CA GLN A 12 10.31 12.21 17.22
C GLN A 12 9.32 13.17 16.56
N ILE A 13 9.45 13.37 15.24
CA ILE A 13 8.54 14.24 14.48
C ILE A 13 7.12 13.64 14.48
N LEU A 14 6.97 12.34 14.26
CA LEU A 14 5.68 11.65 14.31
C LEU A 14 5.00 11.82 15.67
N PHE A 15 5.76 11.65 16.76
CA PHE A 15 5.25 11.84 18.11
C PHE A 15 4.76 13.28 18.33
N ALA A 16 5.55 14.27 17.93
CA ALA A 16 5.19 15.68 18.04
C ALA A 16 3.97 16.05 17.18
N MET A 17 3.82 15.46 15.99
CA MET A 17 2.63 15.66 15.14
C MET A 17 1.33 15.12 15.77
N GLU A 18 1.42 14.08 16.60
CA GLU A 18 0.24 13.54 17.30
C GLU A 18 -0.22 14.42 18.46
N ASP A 19 0.70 15.18 19.05
CA ASP A 19 0.39 16.14 20.09
C ASP A 19 -0.07 17.47 19.47
N GLN A 20 -1.38 17.58 19.28
CA GLN A 20 -2.00 18.75 18.66
C GLN A 20 -2.10 19.97 19.60
N ASP A 21 -1.74 19.82 20.87
CA ASP A 21 -1.80 20.89 21.86
C ASP A 21 -0.43 21.56 22.08
N GLY A 22 0.67 20.88 21.69
CA GLY A 22 2.03 21.39 21.81
C GLY A 22 2.53 22.17 20.58
N GLU A 23 3.43 23.14 20.83
CA GLU A 23 4.14 23.87 19.78
C GLU A 23 5.59 23.37 19.72
N PHE A 24 5.93 22.68 18.63
CA PHE A 24 7.19 21.96 18.46
C PHE A 24 8.02 22.53 17.31
N LEU A 25 9.33 22.62 17.53
CA LEU A 25 10.34 23.02 16.54
C LEU A 25 11.45 21.97 16.48
N LEU A 26 11.99 21.73 15.29
CA LEU A 26 13.17 20.92 15.08
C LEU A 26 14.43 21.78 15.24
N ASP A 27 15.31 21.43 16.17
CA ASP A 27 16.69 21.94 16.19
C ASP A 27 17.52 21.21 15.13
N THR A 28 17.86 21.91 14.06
CA THR A 28 18.61 21.33 12.93
C THR A 28 20.09 21.08 13.23
N GLN A 29 20.64 21.61 14.34
CA GLN A 29 22.03 21.37 14.72
C GLN A 29 22.17 20.08 15.53
N GLU A 30 21.24 19.86 16.45
CA GLU A 30 21.25 18.69 17.34
C GLU A 30 20.44 17.52 16.75
N GLY A 31 19.52 17.78 15.81
CA GLY A 31 18.63 16.75 15.26
C GLY A 31 17.57 16.29 16.26
N VAL A 32 17.05 17.23 17.06
CA VAL A 32 16.12 16.95 18.17
C VAL A 32 14.91 17.87 18.07
N VAL A 33 13.72 17.33 18.36
CA VAL A 33 12.49 18.12 18.45
C VAL A 33 12.34 18.66 19.87
N TYR A 34 12.13 19.97 19.99
CA TYR A 34 11.85 20.66 21.26
C TYR A 34 10.49 21.35 21.21
N THR A 35 9.88 21.49 22.39
CA THR A 35 8.81 22.47 22.61
C THR A 35 9.37 23.89 22.70
N LEU A 36 8.54 24.89 22.47
CA LEU A 36 8.93 26.30 22.67
C LEU A 36 9.45 26.56 24.10
N GLU A 37 8.79 26.00 25.11
CA GLU A 37 9.18 26.15 26.52
C GLU A 37 10.60 25.58 26.76
N GLU A 38 10.91 24.41 26.22
CA GLU A 38 12.23 23.79 26.36
C GLU A 38 13.34 24.63 25.71
N ILE A 39 13.07 25.24 24.55
CA ILE A 39 14.04 26.12 23.87
C ILE A 39 14.36 27.34 24.74
N GLU A 40 13.35 27.97 25.33
CA GLU A 40 13.55 29.12 26.22
C GLU A 40 14.31 28.73 27.49
N GLU A 41 14.02 27.56 28.07
CA GLU A 41 14.67 27.06 29.29
C GLU A 41 16.18 26.81 29.10
N ILE A 42 16.57 26.32 27.92
CA ILE A 42 17.99 26.12 27.57
C ILE A 42 18.68 27.40 27.06
N GLY A 43 17.96 28.53 27.05
CA GLY A 43 18.47 29.83 26.62
C GLY A 43 18.61 29.97 25.10
N GLY A 44 17.88 29.17 24.33
CA GLY A 44 17.74 29.32 22.88
C GLY A 44 16.76 30.43 22.51
N ASP A 45 16.81 30.82 21.23
CA ASP A 45 15.87 31.79 20.64
C ASP A 45 14.96 31.03 19.65
N PRO A 46 13.67 30.78 19.98
CA PRO A 46 12.78 30.04 19.10
C PRO A 46 12.44 30.78 17.80
N GLU A 47 12.73 32.09 17.71
CA GLU A 47 12.58 32.88 16.49
C GLU A 47 13.80 32.76 15.55
N ASP A 48 14.86 32.03 15.96
CA ASP A 48 16.02 31.75 15.11
C ASP A 48 15.66 30.73 14.01
N GLU A 49 15.07 31.24 12.92
CA GLU A 49 14.69 30.49 11.72
C GLU A 49 15.89 29.78 11.06
N ASP A 50 17.14 30.15 11.37
CA ASP A 50 18.36 29.51 10.86
C ASP A 50 18.78 28.27 11.66
N ARG A 51 18.10 27.99 12.78
CA ARG A 51 18.34 26.81 13.63
C ARG A 51 17.09 25.99 13.86
N TYR A 52 15.98 26.64 14.14
CA TYR A 52 14.72 26.01 14.55
C TYR A 52 13.71 26.05 13.40
N ILE A 53 13.30 24.87 12.95
CA ILE A 53 12.34 24.73 11.83
C ILE A 53 11.01 24.20 12.37
N PRO A 54 9.87 24.79 11.97
CA PRO A 54 8.55 24.25 12.32
C PRO A 54 8.30 22.89 11.67
N LEU A 55 7.70 22.00 12.45
CA LEU A 55 7.29 20.67 12.00
C LEU A 55 6.11 20.75 11.02
N PRO A 56 5.87 19.68 10.21
CA PRO A 56 4.68 19.60 9.38
C PRO A 56 3.40 19.74 10.21
N GLN A 57 2.48 20.58 9.76
CA GLN A 57 1.20 20.77 10.44
C GLN A 57 0.34 19.51 10.34
N TRP A 58 -0.20 19.08 11.48
CA TRP A 58 -1.12 17.95 11.56
C TRP A 58 -2.36 18.32 12.36
N THR A 59 -3.43 18.72 11.68
CA THR A 59 -4.64 19.23 12.33
C THR A 59 -5.62 18.12 12.68
N SER A 60 -6.58 18.40 13.57
CA SER A 60 -7.68 17.46 13.82
C SER A 60 -8.48 17.14 12.56
N ASN A 61 -8.52 18.04 11.58
CA ASN A 61 -9.17 17.80 10.28
C ASN A 61 -8.39 16.78 9.44
N ASP A 62 -7.06 16.80 9.48
CA ASP A 62 -6.21 15.80 8.81
C ASP A 62 -6.40 14.43 9.47
N GLY A 63 -6.45 14.39 10.80
CA GLY A 63 -6.80 13.19 11.56
C GLY A 63 -8.18 12.65 11.21
N PHE A 64 -9.19 13.50 11.04
CA PHE A 64 -10.54 13.07 10.62
C PHE A 64 -10.55 12.52 9.19
N ARG A 65 -9.91 13.21 8.23
CA ARG A 65 -9.77 12.75 6.84
C ARG A 65 -9.05 11.41 6.74
N LEU A 66 -8.04 11.21 7.59
CA LEU A 66 -7.33 9.95 7.68
C LEU A 66 -8.28 8.80 8.09
N MET A 67 -9.14 9.04 9.08
CA MET A 67 -10.15 8.07 9.52
C MET A 67 -11.17 7.76 8.40
N GLU A 68 -11.59 8.78 7.64
CA GLU A 68 -12.46 8.60 6.47
C GLU A 68 -11.79 7.75 5.38
N LYS A 69 -10.54 8.06 5.06
CA LYS A 69 -9.74 7.35 4.06
C LYS A 69 -9.54 5.88 4.45
N PHE A 70 -9.22 5.62 5.72
CA PHE A 70 -9.11 4.27 6.25
C PHE A 70 -10.44 3.52 6.13
N THR A 71 -11.53 4.11 6.62
CA THR A 71 -12.87 3.50 6.57
C THR A 71 -13.30 3.19 5.13
N ALA A 72 -13.01 4.07 4.19
CA ALA A 72 -13.29 3.86 2.77
C ALA A 72 -12.52 2.67 2.19
N SER A 73 -11.26 2.49 2.62
CA SER A 73 -10.36 1.42 2.16
C SER A 73 -10.75 0.02 2.64
N LEU A 74 -11.52 -0.09 3.74
CA LEU A 74 -11.97 -1.37 4.27
C LEU A 74 -12.92 -2.09 3.31
N ARG A 75 -12.66 -3.39 3.11
CA ARG A 75 -13.51 -4.29 2.31
C ARG A 75 -14.50 -5.11 3.12
N THR A 76 -14.39 -5.11 4.46
CA THR A 76 -15.26 -5.85 5.38
C THR A 76 -16.53 -5.05 5.70
N PRO A 77 -17.71 -5.41 5.14
CA PRO A 77 -18.90 -4.56 5.22
C PRO A 77 -19.41 -4.28 6.65
N PRO A 78 -19.41 -5.25 7.59
CA PRO A 78 -19.87 -4.99 8.97
C PRO A 78 -19.03 -3.93 9.70
N VAL A 79 -17.71 -4.09 9.73
CA VAL A 79 -16.80 -3.17 10.44
C VAL A 79 -16.76 -1.81 9.75
N LYS A 80 -16.79 -1.79 8.41
CA LYS A 80 -16.91 -0.57 7.63
C LYS A 80 -18.15 0.24 8.03
N ASN A 81 -19.31 -0.41 8.13
CA ASN A 81 -20.55 0.27 8.51
C ASN A 81 -20.48 0.83 9.94
N GLU A 82 -19.90 0.09 10.89
CA GLU A 82 -19.71 0.56 12.27
C GLU A 82 -18.80 1.79 12.34
N LEU A 83 -17.68 1.79 11.61
CA LEU A 83 -16.76 2.92 11.54
C LEU A 83 -17.39 4.12 10.84
N THR A 84 -18.12 3.93 9.74
CA THR A 84 -18.88 5.00 9.07
C THR A 84 -19.88 5.64 10.03
N ASN A 85 -20.66 4.83 10.74
CA ASN A 85 -21.61 5.34 11.75
C ASN A 85 -20.91 6.10 12.89
N ALA A 86 -19.70 5.70 13.27
CA ALA A 86 -18.90 6.41 14.26
C ALA A 86 -18.46 7.79 13.76
N LEU A 87 -18.10 7.91 12.47
CA LEU A 87 -17.72 9.16 11.81
C LEU A 87 -18.92 10.12 11.64
N ASP A 88 -20.12 9.58 11.39
CA ASP A 88 -21.34 10.37 11.19
C ASP A 88 -21.90 11.00 12.49
N ARG A 89 -21.42 10.60 13.67
CA ARG A 89 -21.90 11.12 14.97
C ARG A 89 -21.60 12.61 15.21
N GLY A 90 -20.67 13.21 14.46
CA GLY A 90 -20.24 14.60 14.62
C GLY A 90 -19.43 14.83 15.90
N ARG A 91 -20.07 14.95 17.08
CA ARG A 91 -19.36 15.20 18.35
C ARG A 91 -18.86 13.88 18.96
N GLY A 92 -17.57 13.83 19.30
CA GLY A 92 -16.96 12.64 19.91
C GLY A 92 -16.59 11.54 18.91
N VAL A 93 -16.48 11.88 17.62
CA VAL A 93 -16.12 10.95 16.54
C VAL A 93 -14.84 10.18 16.83
N PHE A 94 -13.76 10.86 17.24
CA PHE A 94 -12.47 10.21 17.53
C PHE A 94 -12.58 9.11 18.58
N ARG A 95 -13.35 9.38 19.65
CA ARG A 95 -13.59 8.39 20.70
C ARG A 95 -14.46 7.25 20.19
N ALA A 96 -15.55 7.56 19.51
CA ALA A 96 -16.46 6.54 18.98
C ALA A 96 -15.75 5.61 17.98
N PHE A 97 -14.85 6.15 17.16
CA PHE A 97 -14.06 5.38 16.22
C PHE A 97 -13.07 4.46 16.93
N LYS A 98 -12.34 4.97 17.93
CA LYS A 98 -11.45 4.15 18.77
C LYS A 98 -12.23 3.04 19.49
N ASP A 99 -13.42 3.35 20.02
CA ASP A 99 -14.28 2.34 20.67
C ASP A 99 -14.67 1.22 19.70
N VAL A 100 -14.96 1.53 18.43
CA VAL A 100 -15.21 0.51 17.39
C VAL A 100 -13.95 -0.31 17.13
N LEU A 101 -12.79 0.33 16.94
CA LEU A 101 -11.53 -0.37 16.71
C LEU A 101 -11.18 -1.35 17.84
N SER A 102 -11.34 -0.95 19.10
CA SER A 102 -11.05 -1.81 20.25
C SER A 102 -11.93 -3.08 20.30
N ASN A 103 -13.10 -3.08 19.67
CA ASN A 103 -13.94 -4.27 19.52
C ASN A 103 -13.48 -5.19 18.37
N HIS A 104 -12.59 -4.72 17.50
CA HIS A 104 -12.07 -5.43 16.34
C HIS A 104 -10.53 -5.39 16.27
N PRO A 105 -9.80 -6.15 17.13
CA PRO A 105 -8.34 -6.07 17.23
C PRO A 105 -7.55 -6.24 15.92
N PRO A 106 -7.98 -7.09 14.96
CA PRO A 106 -7.32 -7.15 13.64
C PRO A 106 -7.43 -5.85 12.86
N VAL A 107 -8.58 -5.17 12.90
CA VAL A 107 -8.81 -3.90 12.19
C VAL A 107 -8.11 -2.74 12.90
N GLU A 108 -8.03 -2.79 14.23
CA GLU A 108 -7.23 -1.85 15.00
C GLU A 108 -5.75 -1.86 14.61
N ARG A 109 -5.15 -3.04 14.42
CA ARG A 109 -3.77 -3.14 13.89
C ARG A 109 -3.64 -2.51 12.51
N LEU A 110 -4.60 -2.78 11.61
CA LEU A 110 -4.63 -2.18 10.28
C LEU A 110 -4.74 -0.65 10.35
N TRP A 111 -5.52 -0.13 11.29
CA TRP A 111 -5.64 1.31 11.51
C TRP A 111 -4.31 1.93 11.93
N TYR A 112 -3.61 1.36 12.91
CA TYR A 112 -2.34 1.92 13.37
C TYR A 112 -1.27 1.91 12.28
N ALA A 113 -1.14 0.81 11.53
CA ALA A 113 -0.23 0.73 10.39
C ALA A 113 -0.61 1.75 9.30
N PHE A 114 -1.90 1.90 8.99
CA PHE A 114 -2.37 2.88 8.03
C PHE A 114 -2.09 4.32 8.47
N LYS A 115 -2.33 4.63 9.75
CA LYS A 115 -2.06 5.95 10.34
C LYS A 115 -0.59 6.28 10.27
N GLU A 116 0.26 5.37 10.74
CA GLU A 116 1.71 5.55 10.74
C GLU A 116 2.23 5.81 9.33
N ARG A 117 1.81 5.02 8.34
CA ARG A 117 2.19 5.22 6.93
C ARG A 117 1.83 6.60 6.40
N GLU A 118 0.60 7.03 6.63
CA GLU A 118 0.12 8.32 6.11
C GLU A 118 0.80 9.50 6.82
N MET A 119 1.12 9.36 8.11
CA MET A 119 1.88 10.37 8.84
C MET A 119 3.35 10.40 8.39
N LYS A 120 4.02 9.25 8.24
CA LYS A 120 5.38 9.14 7.68
C LYS A 120 5.48 9.81 6.32
N ARG A 121 4.48 9.59 5.46
CA ARG A 121 4.40 10.24 4.17
C ARG A 121 4.30 11.77 4.28
N ALA A 122 3.52 12.30 5.21
CA ALA A 122 3.45 13.75 5.43
C ALA A 122 4.81 14.33 5.89
N VAL A 123 5.55 13.61 6.73
CA VAL A 123 6.92 13.99 7.12
C VAL A 123 7.87 13.96 5.91
N LEU A 124 7.80 12.91 5.07
CA LEU A 124 8.62 12.81 3.87
C LEU A 124 8.30 13.91 2.85
N ASP A 125 7.03 14.26 2.68
CA ASP A 125 6.61 15.37 1.80
C ASP A 125 7.16 16.71 2.33
N TRP A 126 7.11 16.94 3.64
CA TRP A 126 7.72 18.10 4.29
C TRP A 126 9.24 18.14 4.13
N TYR A 127 9.92 17.03 4.38
CA TYR A 127 11.38 16.95 4.26
C TYR A 127 11.82 17.13 2.81
N ASN A 128 11.08 16.59 1.85
CA ASN A 128 11.35 16.82 0.43
C ASN A 128 11.17 18.28 0.03
N ALA A 129 10.21 19.01 0.61
CA ALA A 129 10.08 20.44 0.38
C ALA A 129 11.31 21.21 0.88
N LEU A 130 11.81 20.90 2.09
CA LEU A 130 13.04 21.49 2.62
C LEU A 130 14.25 21.18 1.72
N ARG A 131 14.36 19.94 1.23
CA ARG A 131 15.44 19.55 0.31
C ARG A 131 15.41 20.32 -1.00
N GLU A 132 14.22 20.61 -1.54
CA GLU A 132 14.09 21.45 -2.73
C GLU A 132 14.56 22.87 -2.48
N GLU A 133 14.25 23.45 -1.32
CA GLU A 133 14.77 24.77 -0.90
C GLU A 133 16.29 24.77 -0.77
N TRP A 134 16.88 23.65 -0.33
CA TRP A 134 18.33 23.47 -0.26
C TRP A 134 18.98 23.16 -1.63
N GLY A 135 18.19 23.03 -2.70
CA GLY A 135 18.67 22.67 -4.04
C GLY A 135 19.10 21.20 -4.17
N LEU A 136 18.65 20.33 -3.27
CA LEU A 136 18.90 18.91 -3.29
C LEU A 136 17.80 18.16 -4.05
N ALA A 137 18.15 16.99 -4.60
CA ALA A 137 17.16 16.10 -5.19
C ALA A 137 16.22 15.54 -4.10
N ARG A 138 14.94 15.37 -4.46
CA ARG A 138 13.98 14.64 -3.65
C ARG A 138 14.49 13.24 -3.35
N ILE A 139 14.24 12.76 -2.14
CA ILE A 139 14.36 11.35 -1.82
C ILE A 139 13.10 10.69 -2.40
N GLY A 140 13.29 9.60 -3.16
CA GLY A 140 12.16 8.78 -3.60
C GLY A 140 11.40 8.22 -2.39
N GLU A 141 10.12 7.86 -2.55
CA GLU A 141 9.41 7.11 -1.50
C GLU A 141 10.22 5.83 -1.21
N GLU A 142 10.91 5.78 -0.06
CA GLU A 142 11.59 4.55 0.37
C GLU A 142 10.54 3.44 0.55
N PRO A 143 10.81 2.19 0.13
CA PRO A 143 9.93 1.07 0.42
C PRO A 143 9.77 0.92 1.94
N GLU A 144 8.52 0.73 2.39
CA GLU A 144 8.07 0.93 3.77
C GLU A 144 8.51 -0.18 4.75
N GLU A 145 9.21 0.14 5.84
CA GLU A 145 9.59 -0.83 6.90
C GLU A 145 8.38 -1.39 7.68
N THR A 146 7.23 -0.71 7.68
CA THR A 146 6.02 -1.19 8.35
C THR A 146 5.30 -2.30 7.55
N GLU A 147 5.52 -2.38 6.24
CA GLU A 147 5.07 -3.52 5.43
C GLU A 147 5.82 -4.80 5.84
N ASP A 148 7.11 -4.69 6.18
CA ASP A 148 7.93 -5.84 6.59
C ASP A 148 7.43 -6.52 7.88
N LEU A 149 6.96 -5.76 8.88
CA LEU A 149 6.44 -6.33 10.14
C LEU A 149 5.19 -7.21 9.94
N VAL A 150 4.30 -6.86 9.00
CA VAL A 150 3.11 -7.67 8.69
C VAL A 150 3.49 -8.89 7.85
N LEU A 151 4.51 -8.75 6.99
CA LEU A 151 5.01 -9.83 6.16
C LEU A 151 5.75 -10.91 6.97
N GLU A 152 6.19 -10.63 8.21
CA GLU A 152 6.77 -11.64 9.11
C GLU A 152 5.81 -12.81 9.40
N ASP A 153 4.51 -12.56 9.39
CA ASP A 153 3.47 -13.59 9.55
C ASP A 153 3.30 -14.47 8.31
N PHE A 154 4.01 -14.17 7.23
CA PHE A 154 3.95 -14.88 5.95
C PHE A 154 5.29 -15.49 5.57
N ARG A 155 5.21 -16.64 4.92
CA ARG A 155 6.36 -17.34 4.36
C ARG A 155 6.22 -17.35 2.85
N PHE A 156 7.31 -17.04 2.17
CA PHE A 156 7.40 -17.07 0.72
C PHE A 156 8.26 -18.26 0.30
N ARG A 157 7.71 -19.12 -0.56
CA ARG A 157 8.41 -20.31 -1.04
C ARG A 157 8.08 -20.58 -2.52
N PRO A 158 8.92 -21.35 -3.23
CA PRO A 158 8.51 -21.90 -4.52
C PRO A 158 7.19 -22.68 -4.42
N GLY A 159 6.33 -22.51 -5.41
CA GLY A 159 5.11 -23.29 -5.54
C GLY A 159 5.40 -24.73 -5.95
N THR A 160 4.51 -25.62 -5.53
CA THR A 160 4.63 -27.07 -5.78
C THR A 160 3.37 -27.61 -6.44
N ALA A 161 3.41 -28.89 -6.86
CA ALA A 161 2.24 -29.57 -7.40
C ALA A 161 1.07 -29.68 -6.40
N GLU A 162 1.34 -29.60 -5.08
CA GLU A 162 0.31 -29.64 -4.03
C GLU A 162 -0.51 -28.35 -3.96
N ASP A 163 0.06 -27.24 -4.43
CA ASP A 163 -0.55 -25.91 -4.38
C ASP A 163 -1.51 -25.65 -5.56
N VAL A 164 -1.47 -26.51 -6.60
CA VAL A 164 -2.22 -26.33 -7.87
C VAL A 164 -3.72 -26.18 -7.66
N ASP A 165 -4.32 -26.99 -6.79
CA ASP A 165 -5.76 -26.93 -6.53
C ASP A 165 -6.16 -25.62 -5.83
N GLN A 166 -5.32 -25.10 -4.94
CA GLN A 166 -5.57 -23.85 -4.22
C GLN A 166 -5.39 -22.65 -5.17
N ALA A 167 -4.29 -22.63 -5.91
CA ALA A 167 -4.02 -21.59 -6.90
C ALA A 167 -5.13 -21.56 -7.99
N ARG A 168 -5.59 -22.73 -8.45
CA ARG A 168 -6.74 -22.83 -9.35
C ARG A 168 -8.01 -22.24 -8.75
N ARG A 169 -8.34 -22.55 -7.50
CA ARG A 169 -9.53 -21.99 -6.83
C ARG A 169 -9.45 -20.47 -6.77
N LEU A 170 -8.32 -19.93 -6.30
CA LEU A 170 -8.10 -18.49 -6.21
C LEU A 170 -8.23 -17.81 -7.58
N HIS A 171 -7.66 -18.38 -8.64
CA HIS A 171 -7.77 -17.86 -10.01
C HIS A 171 -9.23 -17.80 -10.49
N HIS A 172 -10.02 -18.85 -10.22
CA HIS A 172 -11.45 -18.85 -10.54
C HIS A 172 -12.22 -17.79 -9.76
N GLU A 173 -11.88 -17.57 -8.48
CA GLU A 173 -12.48 -16.52 -7.66
C GLU A 173 -12.15 -15.12 -8.18
N CYS A 174 -10.90 -14.88 -8.59
CA CYS A 174 -10.47 -13.62 -9.21
C CYS A 174 -11.20 -13.33 -10.53
N ILE A 175 -11.36 -14.32 -11.39
CA ILE A 175 -12.12 -14.17 -12.65
C ILE A 175 -13.61 -13.90 -12.36
N ALA A 176 -14.21 -14.60 -11.39
CA ALA A 176 -15.60 -14.38 -11.02
C ALA A 176 -15.83 -12.99 -10.40
N GLU A 177 -14.86 -12.49 -9.62
CA GLU A 177 -14.86 -11.14 -9.09
C GLU A 177 -14.84 -10.12 -10.24
N LEU A 178 -13.95 -10.30 -11.23
CA LEU A 178 -13.86 -9.43 -12.40
C LEU A 178 -15.18 -9.31 -13.16
N ASP A 179 -15.83 -10.44 -13.45
CA ASP A 179 -17.12 -10.47 -14.14
C ASP A 179 -18.22 -9.76 -13.32
N THR A 180 -18.30 -10.07 -12.03
CA THR A 180 -19.27 -9.44 -11.11
C THR A 180 -19.09 -7.92 -11.04
N GLN A 181 -17.83 -7.45 -11.01
CA GLN A 181 -17.55 -6.01 -10.97
C GLN A 181 -17.80 -5.33 -12.31
N PHE A 182 -17.50 -6.02 -13.41
CA PHE A 182 -17.85 -5.55 -14.74
C PHE A 182 -19.36 -5.35 -14.86
N GLU A 183 -20.17 -6.33 -14.43
CA GLU A 183 -21.63 -6.25 -14.40
C GLU A 183 -22.13 -5.02 -13.66
N ARG A 184 -21.62 -4.79 -12.45
CA ARG A 184 -22.00 -3.64 -11.63
C ARG A 184 -21.68 -2.31 -12.29
N ASN A 185 -20.54 -2.23 -12.98
CA ASN A 185 -20.06 -0.98 -13.57
C ASN A 185 -20.68 -0.69 -14.95
N GLN A 186 -20.95 -1.73 -15.75
CA GLN A 186 -21.41 -1.60 -17.13
C GLN A 186 -22.90 -1.92 -17.34
N GLY A 187 -23.57 -2.48 -16.32
CA GLY A 187 -25.00 -2.82 -16.37
C GLY A 187 -25.32 -4.11 -17.12
N GLY A 188 -24.35 -5.02 -17.27
CA GLY A 188 -24.52 -6.32 -17.91
C GLY A 188 -23.24 -7.18 -17.89
N PRO A 189 -23.33 -8.50 -18.15
CA PRO A 189 -22.21 -9.45 -18.03
C PRO A 189 -21.02 -9.05 -18.88
N MET A 190 -19.83 -9.43 -18.43
CA MET A 190 -18.63 -9.25 -19.23
C MET A 190 -18.76 -9.99 -20.56
N PRO A 191 -18.52 -9.33 -21.71
CA PRO A 191 -18.56 -10.00 -23.00
C PRO A 191 -17.69 -11.26 -22.99
N ALA A 192 -18.22 -12.37 -23.50
CA ALA A 192 -17.56 -13.68 -23.45
C ALA A 192 -16.11 -13.64 -23.98
N ALA A 193 -15.85 -12.90 -25.05
CA ALA A 193 -14.50 -12.75 -25.61
C ALA A 193 -13.51 -12.04 -24.67
N LEU A 194 -13.97 -11.11 -23.83
CA LEU A 194 -13.14 -10.47 -22.81
C LEU A 194 -12.92 -11.41 -21.63
N LEU A 195 -13.96 -12.12 -21.19
CA LEU A 195 -13.88 -13.08 -20.11
C LEU A 195 -13.00 -14.30 -20.47
N GLU A 196 -13.09 -14.80 -21.70
CA GLU A 196 -12.24 -15.87 -22.23
C GLU A 196 -10.77 -15.48 -22.28
N ARG A 197 -10.48 -14.19 -22.49
CA ARG A 197 -9.10 -13.70 -22.43
C ARG A 197 -8.54 -13.75 -21.01
N GLU A 198 -9.34 -13.37 -20.02
CA GLU A 198 -8.93 -13.48 -18.61
C GLU A 198 -8.84 -14.95 -18.15
N LYS A 199 -9.57 -15.85 -18.82
CA LYS A 199 -9.49 -17.32 -18.65
C LYS A 199 -8.38 -17.99 -19.48
N GLN A 200 -7.48 -17.22 -20.13
CA GLN A 200 -6.40 -17.81 -20.92
C GLN A 200 -5.56 -18.80 -20.10
N GLU A 201 -4.82 -19.68 -20.78
CA GLU A 201 -3.94 -20.65 -20.14
C GLU A 201 -2.96 -19.94 -19.20
N TRP A 202 -3.21 -20.14 -17.91
CA TRP A 202 -2.30 -19.82 -16.82
C TRP A 202 -1.71 -21.14 -16.32
N HIS A 203 -0.39 -21.15 -16.17
CA HIS A 203 0.38 -22.31 -15.75
C HIS A 203 0.78 -22.16 -14.29
N PHE A 204 0.60 -23.23 -13.53
CA PHE A 204 1.15 -23.31 -12.19
C PHE A 204 1.42 -24.75 -11.77
N PRO A 205 2.62 -25.04 -11.22
CA PRO A 205 3.80 -24.16 -11.20
C PRO A 205 4.32 -23.87 -12.64
N ALA A 206 4.62 -22.60 -12.96
CA ALA A 206 5.29 -22.21 -14.22
C ALA A 206 6.82 -22.20 -14.05
N ASP A 207 7.57 -21.64 -15.02
CA ASP A 207 9.03 -21.59 -14.97
C ASP A 207 9.55 -20.84 -13.73
N ILE A 208 8.88 -19.75 -13.36
CA ILE A 208 9.15 -19.00 -12.14
C ILE A 208 7.84 -18.78 -11.41
N ASN A 209 7.77 -19.24 -10.17
CA ASN A 209 6.56 -19.14 -9.36
C ASN A 209 6.91 -19.06 -7.88
N LEU A 210 6.08 -18.36 -7.11
CA LEU A 210 6.17 -18.27 -5.66
C LEU A 210 4.78 -18.32 -5.05
N VAL A 211 4.70 -18.90 -3.86
CA VAL A 211 3.52 -18.94 -3.00
C VAL A 211 3.82 -18.15 -1.74
N ALA A 212 2.85 -17.36 -1.31
CA ALA A 212 2.77 -16.79 0.03
C ALA A 212 1.84 -17.67 0.86
N GLU A 213 2.31 -18.12 2.02
CA GLU A 213 1.50 -18.85 3.00
C GLU A 213 1.60 -18.19 4.38
N THR A 214 0.57 -18.34 5.20
CA THR A 214 0.60 -17.85 6.58
C THR A 214 1.58 -18.66 7.42
N SER A 215 1.94 -18.17 8.60
CA SER A 215 2.74 -18.91 9.59
C SER A 215 2.14 -20.27 9.99
N ARG A 216 0.86 -20.50 9.70
CA ARG A 216 0.13 -21.77 9.92
C ARG A 216 0.14 -22.71 8.71
N GLY A 217 0.68 -22.27 7.57
CA GLY A 217 0.73 -23.02 6.32
C GLY A 217 -0.52 -22.85 5.44
N ASP A 218 -1.36 -21.86 5.73
CA ASP A 218 -2.53 -21.58 4.88
C ASP A 218 -2.09 -20.81 3.64
N PHE A 219 -2.55 -21.22 2.45
CA PHE A 219 -2.25 -20.55 1.20
C PHE A 219 -2.88 -19.15 1.17
N ALA A 220 -2.07 -18.11 1.01
CA ALA A 220 -2.51 -16.71 1.04
C ALA A 220 -2.54 -16.06 -0.34
N GLY A 221 -1.66 -16.48 -1.24
CA GLY A 221 -1.56 -15.95 -2.59
C GLY A 221 -0.37 -16.52 -3.33
N TYR A 222 -0.25 -16.18 -4.61
CA TYR A 222 0.85 -16.65 -5.44
C TYR A 222 1.14 -15.71 -6.61
N ILE A 223 2.32 -15.89 -7.19
CA ILE A 223 2.72 -15.31 -8.46
C ILE A 223 3.23 -16.43 -9.37
N SER A 224 2.87 -16.39 -10.64
CA SER A 224 3.32 -17.36 -11.64
C SER A 224 3.70 -16.66 -12.93
N ALA A 225 4.85 -17.02 -13.48
CA ALA A 225 5.37 -16.45 -14.71
C ALA A 225 5.99 -17.52 -15.61
N HIS A 226 5.69 -17.41 -16.89
CA HIS A 226 6.19 -18.30 -17.93
C HIS A 226 7.14 -17.54 -18.87
N GLN A 227 8.23 -18.19 -19.25
CA GLN A 227 9.28 -17.60 -20.10
C GLN A 227 9.06 -17.95 -21.57
N TYR A 228 8.96 -16.90 -22.40
CA TYR A 228 8.94 -16.97 -23.85
C TYR A 228 10.21 -16.32 -24.41
N GLU A 229 11.23 -17.13 -24.72
CA GLU A 229 12.55 -16.65 -25.18
C GLU A 229 13.14 -15.62 -24.19
N GLU A 230 13.22 -14.34 -24.60
CA GLU A 230 13.76 -13.24 -23.79
C GLU A 230 12.68 -12.49 -22.98
N LEU A 231 11.42 -12.91 -23.06
CA LEU A 231 10.28 -12.31 -22.36
C LEU A 231 9.77 -13.22 -21.24
N LEU A 232 9.73 -12.71 -20.01
CA LEU A 232 9.02 -13.35 -18.91
C LEU A 232 7.64 -12.73 -18.76
N LYS A 233 6.58 -13.51 -18.97
CA LYS A 233 5.20 -13.06 -18.80
C LYS A 233 4.68 -13.53 -17.46
N ILE A 234 4.34 -12.61 -16.57
CA ILE A 234 3.56 -12.89 -15.35
C ILE A 234 2.14 -13.21 -15.81
N GLU A 235 1.76 -14.47 -15.68
CA GLU A 235 0.45 -14.98 -16.08
C GLU A 235 -0.59 -14.79 -14.97
N ALA A 236 -0.16 -14.81 -13.70
CA ALA A 236 -1.01 -14.47 -12.56
C ALA A 236 -0.21 -13.90 -11.39
N LEU A 237 -0.81 -12.93 -10.70
CA LEU A 237 -0.39 -12.39 -9.42
C LEU A 237 -1.66 -12.18 -8.58
N GLU A 238 -1.95 -13.13 -7.70
CA GLU A 238 -3.26 -13.23 -7.05
C GLU A 238 -3.11 -13.48 -5.55
N VAL A 239 -3.95 -12.78 -4.77
CA VAL A 239 -3.97 -12.85 -3.32
C VAL A 239 -5.42 -12.97 -2.86
N TYR A 240 -5.68 -13.87 -1.93
CA TYR A 240 -6.99 -14.04 -1.28
C TYR A 240 -7.45 -12.73 -0.66
N THR A 241 -8.76 -12.45 -0.74
CA THR A 241 -9.33 -11.13 -0.44
C THR A 241 -9.04 -10.67 1.00
N GLU A 242 -9.04 -11.60 1.95
CA GLU A 242 -8.73 -11.40 3.36
C GLU A 242 -7.28 -10.96 3.64
N TYR A 243 -6.35 -11.25 2.72
CA TYR A 243 -4.94 -10.87 2.86
C TYR A 243 -4.52 -9.72 1.92
N ARG A 244 -5.46 -9.17 1.14
CA ARG A 244 -5.19 -8.01 0.28
C ARG A 244 -5.01 -6.75 1.13
N GLY A 245 -4.08 -5.88 0.72
CA GLY A 245 -3.74 -4.65 1.43
C GLY A 245 -2.64 -4.81 2.48
N LEU A 246 -2.11 -6.03 2.66
CA LEU A 246 -0.98 -6.36 3.53
C LEU A 246 0.37 -6.39 2.80
N GLY A 247 0.48 -5.78 1.62
CA GLY A 247 1.71 -5.79 0.82
C GLY A 247 2.05 -7.13 0.11
N LEU A 248 1.29 -8.22 0.30
CA LEU A 248 1.64 -9.54 -0.25
C LEU A 248 1.91 -9.59 -1.75
N ALA A 249 1.11 -8.87 -2.56
CA ALA A 249 1.30 -8.85 -4.01
C ALA A 249 2.60 -8.13 -4.41
N GLU A 250 2.96 -7.05 -3.71
CA GLU A 250 4.24 -6.35 -3.88
C GLU A 250 5.40 -7.24 -3.44
N ALA A 251 5.27 -7.90 -2.28
CA ALA A 251 6.26 -8.83 -1.75
C ALA A 251 6.54 -10.02 -2.69
N LEU A 252 5.50 -10.60 -3.31
CA LEU A 252 5.62 -11.66 -4.31
C LEU A 252 6.30 -11.16 -5.59
N LEU A 253 5.92 -9.98 -6.08
CA LEU A 253 6.51 -9.37 -7.26
C LEU A 253 7.99 -9.07 -7.07
N SER A 254 8.36 -8.41 -5.96
CA SER A 254 9.75 -8.05 -5.65
C SER A 254 10.65 -9.27 -5.59
N ARG A 255 10.21 -10.35 -4.93
CA ARG A 255 10.96 -11.62 -4.87
C ARG A 255 11.08 -12.31 -6.21
N LEU A 256 10.05 -12.25 -7.07
CA LEU A 256 10.15 -12.75 -8.44
C LEU A 256 11.19 -11.95 -9.23
N LEU A 257 11.20 -10.62 -9.11
CA LEU A 257 12.18 -9.76 -9.79
C LEU A 257 13.61 -10.03 -9.32
N GLU A 258 13.82 -10.22 -8.03
CA GLU A 258 15.12 -10.61 -7.46
C GLU A 258 15.59 -11.95 -8.00
N SER A 259 14.71 -12.96 -7.99
CA SER A 259 15.00 -14.30 -8.53
C SER A 259 15.43 -14.24 -10.00
N VAL A 260 14.72 -13.44 -10.82
CA VAL A 260 15.07 -13.23 -12.24
C VAL A 260 16.44 -12.58 -12.40
N LYS A 261 16.72 -11.51 -11.64
CA LYS A 261 18.00 -10.78 -11.69
C LYS A 261 19.18 -11.66 -11.30
N GLU A 262 19.00 -12.53 -10.31
CA GLU A 262 20.05 -13.41 -9.79
C GLU A 262 20.29 -14.63 -10.68
N GLN A 263 19.23 -15.24 -11.20
CA GLN A 263 19.29 -16.62 -11.72
C GLN A 263 19.12 -16.71 -13.24
N ASN A 264 18.50 -15.73 -13.92
CA ASN A 264 18.08 -15.87 -15.31
C ASN A 264 18.51 -14.67 -16.18
N ARG A 265 19.76 -14.70 -16.67
CA ARG A 265 20.33 -13.64 -17.52
C ARG A 265 19.78 -13.60 -18.95
N ASP A 266 19.02 -14.61 -19.37
CA ASP A 266 18.43 -14.69 -20.70
C ASP A 266 17.13 -13.87 -20.82
N ILE A 267 16.54 -13.48 -19.69
CA ILE A 267 15.31 -12.68 -19.65
C ILE A 267 15.69 -11.20 -19.76
N ARG A 268 15.20 -10.53 -20.82
CA ARG A 268 15.41 -9.09 -21.05
C ARG A 268 14.18 -8.26 -20.76
N TYR A 269 13.00 -8.83 -20.93
CA TYR A 269 11.73 -8.14 -20.76
C TYR A 269 10.86 -8.89 -19.77
N LEU A 270 10.09 -8.15 -19.00
CA LEU A 270 9.11 -8.71 -18.10
C LEU A 270 7.79 -7.97 -18.29
N GLN A 271 6.72 -8.75 -18.45
CA GLN A 271 5.39 -8.24 -18.77
C GLN A 271 4.37 -8.78 -17.77
N ILE A 272 3.49 -7.89 -17.32
CA ILE A 272 2.27 -8.22 -16.58
C ILE A 272 1.10 -7.48 -17.20
N THR A 273 -0.07 -8.11 -17.24
CA THR A 273 -1.32 -7.47 -17.65
C THR A 273 -2.19 -7.31 -16.41
N LEU A 274 -2.66 -6.09 -16.15
CA LEU A 274 -3.56 -5.81 -15.04
C LEU A 274 -4.92 -5.39 -15.58
N PRO A 275 -6.02 -6.03 -15.15
CA PRO A 275 -7.36 -5.49 -15.32
C PRO A 275 -7.47 -4.10 -14.68
N SER A 276 -8.25 -3.19 -15.30
CA SER A 276 -8.41 -1.81 -14.83
C SER A 276 -8.98 -1.70 -13.41
N LEU A 277 -9.68 -2.73 -12.94
CA LEU A 277 -10.16 -2.82 -11.57
C LEU A 277 -9.03 -2.76 -10.53
N TYR A 278 -7.84 -3.25 -10.89
CA TYR A 278 -6.68 -3.31 -10.02
C TYR A 278 -5.69 -2.18 -10.30
N GLU A 279 -6.14 -1.05 -10.87
CA GLU A 279 -5.31 0.13 -11.15
C GLU A 279 -4.57 0.65 -9.92
N GLY A 280 -5.09 0.43 -8.71
CA GLY A 280 -4.38 0.75 -7.46
C GLY A 280 -2.98 0.12 -7.36
N PHE A 281 -2.76 -1.04 -7.99
CA PHE A 281 -1.47 -1.72 -8.02
C PHE A 281 -0.50 -1.15 -9.09
N SER A 282 -0.97 -0.29 -10.00
CA SER A 282 -0.13 0.33 -11.04
C SER A 282 1.02 1.15 -10.46
N ARG A 283 0.83 1.78 -9.29
CA ARG A 283 1.88 2.54 -8.60
C ARG A 283 3.06 1.65 -8.19
N VAL A 284 2.76 0.44 -7.71
CA VAL A 284 3.76 -0.57 -7.35
C VAL A 284 4.55 -0.96 -8.60
N LEU A 285 3.86 -1.25 -9.71
CA LEU A 285 4.53 -1.57 -10.97
C LEU A 285 5.47 -0.44 -11.44
N LEU A 286 5.00 0.81 -11.43
CA LEU A 286 5.81 1.96 -11.82
C LEU A 286 7.05 2.14 -10.93
N ARG A 287 6.90 2.01 -9.60
CA ARG A 287 8.02 2.03 -8.64
C ARG A 287 9.04 0.91 -8.90
N SER A 288 8.56 -0.27 -9.29
CA SER A 288 9.39 -1.44 -9.65
C SER A 288 10.02 -1.34 -11.05
N GLY A 289 9.86 -0.21 -11.74
CA GLY A 289 10.49 0.06 -13.04
C GLY A 289 9.70 -0.40 -14.27
N PHE A 290 8.45 -0.85 -14.09
CA PHE A 290 7.57 -1.14 -15.21
C PHE A 290 7.11 0.14 -15.89
N GLN A 291 6.79 0.04 -17.17
CA GLN A 291 6.20 1.13 -17.95
C GLN A 291 4.97 0.63 -18.69
N VAL A 292 4.02 1.52 -18.96
CA VAL A 292 2.85 1.19 -19.77
C VAL A 292 3.30 0.97 -21.21
N TYR A 293 3.09 -0.25 -21.71
CA TYR A 293 3.40 -0.63 -23.09
C TYR A 293 2.16 -0.60 -23.99
N GLU A 294 1.01 -1.06 -23.50
CA GLU A 294 -0.27 -1.11 -24.23
C GLU A 294 -1.40 -0.58 -23.34
N SER A 295 -2.42 0.04 -23.95
CA SER A 295 -3.65 0.47 -23.29
C SER A 295 -4.86 0.03 -24.10
N GLN A 296 -5.91 -0.43 -23.42
CA GLN A 296 -7.13 -0.90 -24.04
C GLN A 296 -8.31 -0.12 -23.51
N TYR A 297 -9.17 0.33 -24.42
CA TYR A 297 -10.31 1.19 -24.11
C TYR A 297 -11.61 0.50 -24.51
N LEU A 298 -12.57 0.49 -23.60
CA LEU A 298 -13.91 -0.04 -23.83
C LEU A 298 -14.93 1.11 -23.78
N CYS A 299 -15.80 1.19 -24.78
CA CYS A 299 -16.87 2.17 -24.85
C CYS A 299 -18.24 1.47 -24.94
N THR A 300 -19.13 1.77 -24.01
CA THR A 300 -20.49 1.23 -23.97
C THR A 300 -21.40 2.07 -24.87
N LEU A 301 -21.76 1.55 -26.04
CA LEU A 301 -22.60 2.26 -27.03
C LEU A 301 -24.10 2.19 -26.71
N HIS A 302 -24.53 1.14 -26.03
CA HIS A 302 -25.92 0.91 -25.62
C HIS A 302 -25.94 0.34 -24.21
N LYS A 303 -26.77 0.89 -23.31
CA LYS A 303 -27.11 0.18 -22.08
C LYS A 303 -28.01 -1.00 -22.49
N GLY A 304 -27.71 -2.21 -22.01
CA GLY A 304 -28.55 -3.38 -22.27
C GLY A 304 -30.03 -3.06 -21.98
N LEU A 305 -30.95 -3.64 -22.77
CA LEU A 305 -32.37 -3.59 -22.46
C LEU A 305 -32.56 -4.11 -21.03
N GLU A 306 -33.13 -3.28 -20.16
CA GLU A 306 -33.53 -3.63 -18.78
C GLU A 306 -34.39 -4.90 -18.74
#